data_AF-U5EVJ1-F1
#
_entry.id   AF-U5EVJ1-F1
#
_cell.length_a   1.000
_cell.length_b   1.000
_cell.length_c   1.000
_cell.angle_alpha   90.00
_cell.angle_beta   90.00
_cell.angle_gamma   90.00
#
_symmetry.space_group_name_H-M   'P 1'
#
loop_
_entity.id
_entity.type
_entity.pdbx_description
1 polymer ?
#
loop_
_entity_poly.entity_id
_entity_poly.type
_entity_poly.pdbx_seq_one_letter_code
_entity_poly.pdbx_strand_id
1 'polypeptide(L)'
;NGNIDKSELTVDEKQQKWGYDLYPERRGEKYKPSWTRVFFGMEGRETSDKIKCEKNVYSCVKNSPLVKLMMGALKSSGCSIDIRRHISCEVCDHSVSGGYDPVLNQVVVCQNIARNEGIVQGVLTHEMIHMFDYCRNDLDFKNIDHLACTEIRAANLTHCSFMSAWAQGDASPFNVREAHQDCVKTKALHSVLAVRKVSKQEAIDAVERVFPKCYADLEPIGRRIRRNSTDMHKAYMEGPYYGYDVD
;
A
#
# COMPACT_ATOMS: atom_id res chain seq x y z
N ASN A 1 -36.12 0.27 29.22
CA ASN A 1 -34.93 0.01 30.07
C ASN A 1 -34.37 -1.36 29.77
N GLY A 2 -33.09 -1.45 29.42
CA GLY A 2 -32.35 -2.70 29.21
C GLY A 2 -31.75 -2.79 27.80
N ASN A 3 -30.92 -1.84 27.40
CA ASN A 3 -29.45 -1.97 27.32
C ASN A 3 -28.99 -3.00 26.27
N ILE A 4 -28.66 -2.46 25.08
CA ILE A 4 -27.95 -3.15 24.00
C ILE A 4 -26.52 -3.36 24.47
N ASP A 5 -26.16 -4.62 24.73
CA ASP A 5 -24.82 -5.01 25.12
C ASP A 5 -23.87 -4.85 23.92
N LYS A 6 -23.02 -3.82 23.98
CA LYS A 6 -21.92 -3.61 23.03
C LYS A 6 -20.87 -4.66 23.34
N SER A 7 -20.87 -5.78 22.60
CA SER A 7 -19.83 -6.79 22.70
C SER A 7 -18.45 -6.17 22.40
N GLU A 8 -17.63 -6.01 23.44
CA GLU A 8 -16.21 -5.66 23.32
C GLU A 8 -15.47 -6.84 22.68
N LEU A 9 -15.12 -6.70 21.39
CA LEU A 9 -14.21 -7.62 20.70
C LEU A 9 -12.89 -7.74 21.47
N THR A 10 -12.38 -8.97 21.58
CA THR A 10 -11.11 -9.27 22.24
C THR A 10 -9.93 -8.62 21.50
N VAL A 11 -8.81 -8.38 22.19
CA VAL A 11 -7.61 -7.75 21.59
C VAL A 11 -7.08 -8.56 20.40
N ASP A 12 -7.14 -9.89 20.47
CA ASP A 12 -6.71 -10.79 19.39
C ASP A 12 -7.62 -10.71 18.16
N GLU A 13 -8.94 -10.59 18.35
CA GLU A 13 -9.88 -10.39 17.23
C GLU A 13 -9.72 -9.01 16.60
N LYS A 14 -9.41 -7.98 17.40
CA LYS A 14 -9.07 -6.65 16.88
C LYS A 14 -7.79 -6.71 16.07
N GLN A 15 -6.75 -7.40 16.53
CA GLN A 15 -5.47 -7.50 15.81
C GLN A 15 -5.60 -8.24 14.47
N GLN A 16 -6.36 -9.34 14.44
CA GLN A 16 -6.63 -10.09 13.20
C GLN A 16 -7.45 -9.28 12.19
N LYS A 17 -8.32 -8.38 12.66
CA LYS A 17 -9.06 -7.43 11.80
C LYS A 17 -8.20 -6.29 11.24
N TRP A 18 -6.90 -6.27 11.49
CA TRP A 18 -6.01 -5.26 10.90
C TRP A 18 -4.82 -5.89 10.17
N GLY A 19 -4.81 -7.21 10.00
CA GLY A 19 -3.69 -7.92 9.35
C GLY A 19 -2.38 -7.83 10.13
N TYR A 20 -2.42 -7.53 11.43
CA TYR A 20 -1.19 -7.40 12.24
C TYR A 20 -0.45 -8.73 12.43
N ASP A 21 -1.09 -9.86 12.13
CA ASP A 21 -0.44 -11.16 12.04
C ASP A 21 0.68 -11.21 10.99
N LEU A 22 0.63 -10.32 9.99
CA LEU A 22 1.67 -10.17 8.95
C LEU A 22 2.88 -9.34 9.42
N TYR A 23 2.78 -8.65 10.56
CA TYR A 23 3.80 -7.75 11.12
C TYR A 23 4.14 -8.13 12.58
N PRO A 24 4.96 -9.16 12.80
CA PRO A 24 5.23 -9.71 14.14
C PRO A 24 5.74 -8.68 15.16
N GLU A 25 6.57 -7.73 14.72
CA GLU A 25 7.17 -6.71 15.60
C GLU A 25 6.11 -5.81 16.28
N ARG A 26 4.94 -5.62 15.64
CA ARG A 26 3.85 -4.79 16.18
C ARG A 26 3.09 -5.43 17.34
N ARG A 27 3.24 -6.73 17.55
CA ARG A 27 2.67 -7.45 18.70
C ARG A 27 3.57 -7.42 19.94
N GLY A 28 4.71 -6.71 19.88
CA GLY A 28 5.70 -6.67 20.94
C GLY A 28 6.63 -7.90 20.96
N GLU A 29 6.52 -8.78 19.96
CA GLU A 29 7.44 -9.89 19.77
C GLU A 29 8.74 -9.38 19.14
N LYS A 30 9.88 -9.54 19.83
CA LYS A 30 11.18 -9.40 19.17
C LYS A 30 11.34 -10.55 18.18
N TYR A 31 11.44 -10.24 16.89
CA TYR A 31 11.68 -11.26 15.85
C TYR A 31 12.90 -12.11 16.21
N LYS A 32 12.71 -13.43 16.24
CA LYS A 32 13.78 -14.41 16.51
C LYS A 32 14.02 -15.22 15.23
N PRO A 33 15.21 -15.11 14.62
CA PRO A 33 15.50 -15.85 13.41
C PRO A 33 15.55 -17.36 13.71
N SER A 34 15.06 -18.15 12.76
CA SER A 34 15.07 -19.60 12.81
C SER A 34 16.47 -20.13 12.54
N TRP A 35 16.98 -20.98 13.45
CA TRP A 35 18.34 -21.51 13.37
C TRP A 35 18.62 -22.25 12.04
N THR A 36 17.63 -22.99 11.51
CA THR A 36 17.75 -23.67 10.21
C THR A 36 17.87 -22.66 9.07
N ARG A 37 17.10 -21.57 9.08
CA ARG A 37 17.15 -20.53 8.05
C ARG A 37 18.41 -19.68 8.12
N VAL A 38 18.93 -19.43 9.32
CA VAL A 38 20.24 -18.79 9.52
C VAL A 38 21.35 -19.66 8.94
N PHE A 39 21.31 -20.98 9.19
CA PHE A 39 22.28 -21.92 8.62
C PHE A 39 22.28 -21.93 7.08
N PHE A 40 21.11 -21.81 6.46
CA PHE A 40 20.97 -21.65 5.00
C PHE A 40 21.18 -20.21 4.49
N GLY A 41 21.57 -19.27 5.36
CA GLY A 41 21.86 -17.88 5.00
C GLY A 41 20.62 -17.05 4.60
N MET A 42 19.42 -17.51 4.94
CA MET A 42 18.15 -16.85 4.62
C MET A 42 17.75 -15.79 5.68
N GLU A 43 18.25 -15.90 6.91
CA GLU A 43 18.01 -15.01 8.06
C GLU A 43 19.35 -14.68 8.77
N GLY A 44 19.37 -13.71 9.68
CA GLY A 44 20.56 -13.26 10.43
C GLY A 44 21.21 -11.96 9.93
N ARG A 45 20.56 -11.23 9.03
CA ARG A 45 21.03 -9.94 8.46
C ARG A 45 20.13 -8.75 8.81
N GLU A 46 19.24 -8.91 9.78
CA GLU A 46 18.11 -8.01 10.05
C GLU A 46 18.57 -6.58 10.32
N THR A 47 19.67 -6.39 11.07
CA THR A 47 20.21 -5.04 11.32
C THR A 47 20.74 -4.38 10.04
N SER A 48 21.42 -5.14 9.19
CA SER A 48 21.92 -4.63 7.91
C SER A 48 20.77 -4.35 6.93
N ASP A 49 19.76 -5.22 6.90
CA ASP A 49 18.58 -5.07 6.05
C ASP A 49 17.75 -3.86 6.48
N LYS A 50 17.63 -3.61 7.80
CA LYS A 50 17.01 -2.41 8.35
C LYS A 50 17.70 -1.13 7.87
N ILE A 51 19.02 -1.03 8.07
CA ILE A 51 19.81 0.14 7.63
C ILE A 51 19.66 0.36 6.12
N LYS A 52 19.68 -0.72 5.34
CA LYS A 52 19.51 -0.65 3.88
C LYS A 52 18.10 -0.18 3.51
N CYS A 53 17.08 -0.68 4.19
CA CYS A 53 15.69 -0.24 4.03
C CYS A 53 15.55 1.25 4.33
N GLU A 54 16.03 1.71 5.49
CA GLU A 54 16.00 3.12 5.90
C GLU A 54 16.74 4.03 4.91
N LYS A 55 17.90 3.59 4.40
CA LYS A 55 18.65 4.31 3.36
C LYS A 55 17.85 4.43 2.05
N ASN A 56 17.20 3.35 1.63
CA ASN A 56 16.35 3.36 0.43
C ASN A 56 15.13 4.27 0.63
N VAL A 57 14.47 4.19 1.79
CA VAL A 57 13.35 5.08 2.16
C VAL A 57 13.78 6.54 2.06
N TYR A 58 14.93 6.89 2.66
CA TYR A 58 15.48 8.24 2.59
C TYR A 58 15.79 8.67 1.15
N SER A 59 16.36 7.77 0.32
CA SER A 59 16.58 8.05 -1.10
C SER A 59 15.28 8.31 -1.85
N CYS A 60 14.25 7.47 -1.64
CA CYS A 60 12.95 7.63 -2.29
C CYS A 60 12.27 8.95 -1.91
N VAL A 61 12.24 9.28 -0.62
CA VAL A 61 11.72 10.57 -0.12
C VAL A 61 12.42 11.74 -0.81
N LYS A 62 13.75 11.69 -0.92
CA LYS A 62 14.53 12.81 -1.45
C LYS A 62 14.43 12.94 -2.97
N ASN A 63 14.46 11.81 -3.67
CA ASN A 63 14.74 11.75 -5.10
C ASN A 63 13.57 11.28 -5.96
N SER A 64 12.59 10.54 -5.41
CA SER A 64 11.49 10.00 -6.20
C SER A 64 10.38 11.02 -6.43
N PRO A 65 10.06 11.40 -7.68
CA PRO A 65 8.99 12.35 -7.97
C PRO A 65 7.64 11.92 -7.39
N LEU A 66 7.32 10.62 -7.44
CA LEU A 66 6.05 10.12 -6.89
C LEU A 66 6.00 10.21 -5.37
N VAL A 67 7.06 9.82 -4.67
CA VAL A 67 7.06 9.89 -3.20
C VAL A 67 7.01 11.34 -2.73
N LYS A 68 7.73 12.25 -3.39
CA LYS A 68 7.62 13.69 -3.11
C LYS A 68 6.20 14.22 -3.35
N LEU A 69 5.56 13.83 -4.46
CA LEU A 69 4.17 14.19 -4.75
C LEU A 69 3.23 13.70 -3.64
N MET A 70 3.36 12.44 -3.21
CA MET A 70 2.53 11.88 -2.13
C MET A 70 2.72 12.64 -0.81
N MET A 71 3.98 12.97 -0.46
CA MET A 71 4.26 13.75 0.75
C MET A 71 3.64 15.16 0.69
N GLY A 72 3.74 15.83 -0.46
CA GLY A 72 3.11 17.14 -0.67
C GLY A 72 1.58 17.07 -0.63
N ALA A 73 0.98 16.04 -1.23
CA ALA A 73 -0.46 15.83 -1.20
C ALA A 73 -0.98 15.59 0.23
N LEU A 74 -0.28 14.76 1.00
CA LEU A 74 -0.60 14.50 2.41
C LEU A 74 -0.44 15.74 3.28
N LYS A 75 0.66 16.50 3.11
CA LYS A 75 0.87 17.79 3.81
C LYS A 75 -0.27 18.75 3.52
N SER A 76 -0.65 18.91 2.26
CA SER A 76 -1.69 19.83 1.81
C SER A 76 -3.10 19.40 2.24
N SER A 77 -3.28 18.11 2.52
CA SER A 77 -4.53 17.54 3.05
C SER A 77 -4.59 17.56 4.59
N GLY A 78 -3.58 18.12 5.27
CA GLY A 78 -3.55 18.23 6.73
C GLY A 78 -2.94 17.03 7.47
N CYS A 79 -2.34 16.08 6.75
CA CYS A 79 -1.74 14.86 7.31
C CYS A 79 -0.25 14.77 6.96
N SER A 80 0.51 15.80 7.32
CA SER A 80 1.95 15.86 7.06
C SER A 80 2.69 14.64 7.62
N ILE A 81 3.53 14.02 6.78
CA ILE A 81 4.37 12.88 7.14
C ILE A 81 5.71 13.38 7.72
N ASP A 82 6.02 12.94 8.94
CA ASP A 82 7.40 12.81 9.44
C ASP A 82 7.90 11.39 9.20
N ILE A 83 8.95 11.25 8.39
CA ILE A 83 9.55 9.97 8.00
C ILE A 83 9.98 9.13 9.21
N ARG A 84 10.49 9.76 10.29
CA ARG A 84 10.94 9.04 11.49
C ARG A 84 9.79 8.49 12.32
N ARG A 85 8.60 9.11 12.21
CA ARG A 85 7.41 8.73 12.99
C ARG A 85 6.43 7.87 12.19
N HIS A 86 6.31 8.12 10.90
CA HIS A 86 5.25 7.56 10.05
C HIS A 86 5.76 6.48 9.09
N ILE A 87 7.08 6.24 9.02
CA ILE A 87 7.64 5.15 8.20
C ILE A 87 8.51 4.26 9.10
N SER A 88 8.29 2.95 9.02
CA SER A 88 9.00 1.95 9.81
C SER A 88 9.52 0.82 8.91
N CYS A 89 10.78 0.46 9.08
CA CYS A 89 11.37 -0.74 8.46
C CYS A 89 11.33 -1.89 9.47
N GLU A 90 10.57 -2.93 9.15
CA GLU A 90 10.27 -4.06 10.04
C GLU A 90 10.45 -5.39 9.30
N VAL A 91 10.65 -6.47 10.04
CA VAL A 91 10.54 -7.82 9.49
C VAL A 91 9.06 -8.21 9.39
N CYS A 92 8.65 -8.59 8.18
CA CYS A 92 7.28 -9.05 7.91
C CYS A 92 7.22 -10.50 7.46
N ASP A 93 6.01 -11.03 7.35
CA ASP A 93 5.77 -12.27 6.59
C ASP A 93 6.24 -12.15 5.12
N HIS A 94 6.69 -13.25 4.53
CA HIS A 94 7.24 -13.25 3.17
C HIS A 94 6.20 -13.04 2.06
N SER A 95 4.90 -13.10 2.38
CA SER A 95 3.80 -12.84 1.45
C SER A 95 3.55 -11.35 1.18
N VAL A 96 4.12 -10.44 1.99
CA VAL A 96 3.89 -8.99 1.89
C VAL A 96 5.19 -8.19 1.77
N SER A 97 5.11 -7.04 1.10
CA SER A 97 6.23 -6.12 0.93
C SER A 97 6.15 -4.85 1.78
N GLY A 98 4.97 -4.56 2.33
CA GLY A 98 4.70 -3.42 3.20
C GLY A 98 3.25 -3.41 3.67
N GLY A 99 2.84 -2.33 4.32
CA GLY A 99 1.44 -2.10 4.71
C GLY A 99 1.23 -0.77 5.41
N TYR A 100 0.00 -0.28 5.43
CA TYR A 100 -0.41 0.91 6.17
C TYR A 100 -1.17 0.53 7.45
N ASP A 101 -0.74 1.12 8.57
CA ASP A 101 -1.37 0.99 9.87
C ASP A 101 -2.11 2.28 10.23
N PRO A 102 -3.45 2.28 10.22
CA PRO A 102 -4.23 3.45 10.58
C PRO A 102 -4.26 3.73 12.10
N VAL A 103 -3.97 2.74 12.95
CA VAL A 103 -3.96 2.92 14.41
C VAL A 103 -2.70 3.68 14.84
N LEU A 104 -1.54 3.28 14.33
CA LEU A 104 -0.27 3.95 14.61
C LEU A 104 0.03 5.10 13.63
N ASN A 105 -0.79 5.21 12.58
CA ASN A 105 -0.59 6.06 11.41
C ASN A 105 0.80 5.87 10.80
N GLN A 106 1.14 4.63 10.43
CA GLN A 106 2.48 4.26 9.96
C GLN A 106 2.45 3.41 8.69
N VAL A 107 3.30 3.77 7.74
CA VAL A 107 3.70 2.92 6.62
C VAL A 107 4.80 1.98 7.11
N VAL A 108 4.60 0.67 6.96
CA VAL A 108 5.63 -0.34 7.15
C VAL A 108 6.21 -0.77 5.81
N VAL A 109 7.53 -0.80 5.76
CA VAL A 109 8.32 -1.34 4.66
C VAL A 109 8.99 -2.62 5.15
N CYS A 110 8.67 -3.74 4.51
CA CYS A 110 9.17 -5.04 4.95
C CYS A 110 10.63 -5.23 4.55
N GLN A 111 11.55 -5.02 5.48
CA GLN A 111 12.99 -4.94 5.20
C GLN A 111 13.57 -6.24 4.63
N ASN A 112 12.97 -7.39 4.99
CA ASN A 112 13.34 -8.71 4.50
C ASN A 112 12.93 -8.94 3.03
N ILE A 113 11.99 -8.15 2.49
CA ILE A 113 11.40 -8.29 1.14
C ILE A 113 11.76 -7.10 0.23
N ALA A 114 11.60 -5.87 0.70
CA ALA A 114 11.85 -4.63 -0.03
C ALA A 114 13.35 -4.27 -0.09
N ARG A 115 14.14 -5.14 -0.73
CA ARG A 115 15.61 -5.10 -0.68
C ARG A 115 16.27 -4.08 -1.62
N ASN A 116 15.52 -3.45 -2.52
CA ASN A 116 16.03 -2.45 -3.45
C ASN A 116 15.12 -1.22 -3.50
N GLU A 117 15.69 -0.10 -3.96
CA GLU A 117 15.03 1.21 -3.96
C GLU A 117 13.75 1.23 -4.79
N GLY A 118 13.69 0.52 -5.92
CA GLY A 118 12.48 0.46 -6.75
C GLY A 118 11.30 -0.22 -6.04
N ILE A 119 11.55 -1.30 -5.30
CA ILE A 119 10.52 -1.95 -4.48
C ILE A 119 10.09 -1.04 -3.33
N VAL A 120 11.05 -0.41 -2.63
CA VAL A 120 10.74 0.54 -1.55
C VAL A 120 9.90 1.71 -2.07
N GLN A 121 10.23 2.26 -3.23
CA GLN A 121 9.44 3.32 -3.86
C GLN A 121 7.99 2.85 -4.14
N GLY A 122 7.84 1.63 -4.69
CA GLY A 122 6.53 1.04 -4.96
C GLY A 122 5.70 0.90 -3.68
N VAL A 123 6.28 0.32 -2.63
CA VAL A 123 5.65 0.18 -1.32
C VAL A 123 5.27 1.54 -0.75
N LEU A 124 6.21 2.48 -0.66
CA LEU A 124 5.92 3.81 -0.13
C LEU A 124 4.78 4.49 -0.87
N THR A 125 4.79 4.45 -2.20
CA THR A 125 3.73 5.09 -3.00
C THR A 125 2.38 4.41 -2.77
N HIS A 126 2.36 3.07 -2.71
CA HIS A 126 1.15 2.29 -2.46
C HIS A 126 0.56 2.59 -1.08
N GLU A 127 1.36 2.46 -0.03
CA GLU A 127 0.90 2.67 1.35
C GLU A 127 0.58 4.13 1.65
N MET A 128 1.25 5.08 0.99
CA MET A 128 0.88 6.50 1.10
C MET A 128 -0.48 6.80 0.46
N ILE A 129 -0.96 6.01 -0.51
CA ILE A 129 -2.33 6.15 -1.02
C ILE A 129 -3.33 5.72 0.06
N HIS A 130 -3.09 4.60 0.75
CA HIS A 130 -3.93 4.20 1.88
C HIS A 130 -3.94 5.26 2.99
N MET A 131 -2.77 5.83 3.31
CA MET A 131 -2.66 6.92 4.27
C MET A 131 -3.42 8.18 3.80
N PHE A 132 -3.35 8.50 2.51
CA PHE A 132 -4.06 9.64 1.93
C PHE A 132 -5.57 9.44 1.94
N ASP A 133 -6.03 8.25 1.56
CA ASP A 133 -7.44 7.88 1.57
C ASP A 133 -8.02 7.93 2.99
N TYR A 134 -7.26 7.45 3.98
CA TYR A 134 -7.62 7.51 5.40
C TYR A 134 -7.63 8.94 5.95
N CYS A 135 -6.68 9.77 5.52
CA CYS A 135 -6.59 11.17 5.93
C CYS A 135 -7.77 12.00 5.42
N ARG A 136 -8.10 11.86 4.14
CA ARG A 136 -9.04 12.76 3.46
C ARG A 136 -10.49 12.31 3.55
N ASN A 137 -10.74 11.01 3.74
CA ASN A 137 -12.08 10.45 3.74
C ASN A 137 -12.40 9.83 5.10
N ASP A 138 -13.70 9.71 5.41
CA ASP A 138 -14.17 8.93 6.56
C ASP A 138 -14.07 7.42 6.27
N LEU A 139 -12.83 6.92 6.23
CA LEU A 139 -12.50 5.58 5.79
C LEU A 139 -12.56 4.57 6.94
N ASP A 140 -13.70 3.89 7.07
CA ASP A 140 -13.79 2.69 7.91
C ASP A 140 -13.25 1.43 7.21
N PHE A 141 -12.01 1.03 7.52
CA PHE A 141 -11.44 -0.23 7.02
C PHE A 141 -12.21 -1.50 7.43
N LYS A 142 -13.11 -1.45 8.42
CA LYS A 142 -13.97 -2.60 8.76
C LYS A 142 -15.08 -2.78 7.73
N ASN A 143 -15.43 -1.73 7.01
CA ASN A 143 -16.33 -1.82 5.88
C ASN A 143 -15.56 -2.39 4.67
N ILE A 144 -16.00 -3.54 4.16
CA ILE A 144 -15.36 -4.22 3.02
C ILE A 144 -15.36 -3.36 1.75
N ASP A 145 -16.38 -2.52 1.56
CA ASP A 145 -16.49 -1.66 0.38
C ASP A 145 -15.44 -0.53 0.44
N HIS A 146 -15.18 0.00 1.64
CA HIS A 146 -14.14 1.01 1.87
C HIS A 146 -12.74 0.43 1.67
N LEU A 147 -12.49 -0.75 2.26
CA LEU A 147 -11.24 -1.48 2.06
C LEU A 147 -11.01 -1.78 0.58
N ALA A 148 -11.99 -2.38 -0.10
CA ALA A 148 -11.89 -2.69 -1.53
C ALA A 148 -11.62 -1.41 -2.35
N CYS A 149 -12.27 -0.29 -2.02
CA CYS A 149 -12.08 0.97 -2.74
C CYS A 149 -10.64 1.49 -2.63
N THR A 150 -10.05 1.52 -1.44
CA THR A 150 -8.68 2.00 -1.26
C THR A 150 -7.66 1.06 -1.90
N GLU A 151 -7.90 -0.26 -1.87
CA GLU A 151 -7.07 -1.26 -2.56
C GLU A 151 -7.13 -1.11 -4.09
N ILE A 152 -8.31 -0.80 -4.64
CA ILE A 152 -8.48 -0.50 -6.07
C ILE A 152 -7.68 0.75 -6.44
N ARG A 153 -7.78 1.83 -5.66
CA ARG A 153 -7.04 3.08 -5.90
C ARG A 153 -5.53 2.83 -5.86
N ALA A 154 -5.05 2.15 -4.81
CA ALA A 154 -3.64 1.85 -4.64
C ALA A 154 -3.11 0.98 -5.80
N ALA A 155 -3.80 -0.11 -6.15
CA ALA A 155 -3.42 -0.97 -7.26
C ALA A 155 -3.45 -0.26 -8.63
N ASN A 156 -4.47 0.58 -8.87
CA ASN A 156 -4.65 1.37 -10.10
C ASN A 156 -3.54 2.38 -10.34
N LEU A 157 -3.01 2.99 -9.27
CA LEU A 157 -2.04 4.07 -9.39
C LEU A 157 -0.58 3.59 -9.27
N THR A 158 -0.32 2.40 -8.72
CA THR A 158 1.05 1.98 -8.36
C THR A 158 1.50 0.63 -8.93
N HIS A 159 0.62 -0.37 -9.03
CA HIS A 159 1.04 -1.75 -9.28
C HIS A 159 0.81 -2.22 -10.71
N CYS A 160 -0.27 -1.75 -11.34
CA CYS A 160 -0.63 -2.14 -12.71
C CYS A 160 -0.04 -1.15 -13.72
N SER A 161 0.86 -1.62 -14.59
CA SER A 161 1.44 -0.84 -15.69
C SER A 161 1.02 -1.42 -17.03
N PHE A 162 0.67 -0.54 -17.97
CA PHE A 162 0.26 -0.90 -19.32
C PHE A 162 1.33 -1.65 -20.15
N MET A 163 2.60 -1.61 -19.75
CA MET A 163 3.69 -2.28 -20.48
C MET A 163 3.62 -3.81 -20.47
N SER A 164 2.93 -4.43 -19.51
CA SER A 164 2.80 -5.89 -19.45
C SER A 164 1.96 -6.47 -20.60
N ALA A 165 1.10 -5.67 -21.24
CA ALA A 165 0.26 -6.10 -22.36
C ALA A 165 0.93 -5.93 -23.74
N TRP A 166 1.89 -5.01 -23.89
CA TRP A 166 2.56 -4.76 -25.18
C TRP A 166 3.72 -5.71 -25.45
N ALA A 167 4.45 -6.13 -24.40
CA ALA A 167 5.57 -7.06 -24.52
C ALA A 167 5.15 -8.51 -24.82
N GLN A 168 3.86 -8.84 -24.69
CA GLN A 168 3.30 -10.17 -24.94
C GLN A 168 2.58 -10.28 -26.30
N GLY A 169 2.63 -9.25 -27.16
CA GLY A 169 2.24 -9.34 -28.57
C GLY A 169 0.74 -9.30 -28.89
N ASP A 170 -0.14 -9.00 -27.92
CA ASP A 170 -1.60 -9.20 -28.06
C ASP A 170 -2.47 -7.91 -28.04
N ALA A 171 -1.85 -6.75 -28.27
CA ALA A 171 -2.49 -5.46 -28.01
C ALA A 171 -3.18 -4.85 -29.24
N SER A 172 -4.49 -5.11 -29.36
CA SER A 172 -5.44 -4.09 -29.82
C SER A 172 -5.59 -3.03 -28.71
N PRO A 173 -5.75 -1.71 -29.01
CA PRO A 173 -6.00 -0.67 -27.99
C PRO A 173 -7.15 -0.98 -27.03
N PHE A 174 -8.09 -1.85 -27.45
CA PHE A 174 -9.21 -2.31 -26.65
C PHE A 174 -8.80 -3.29 -25.53
N ASN A 175 -7.85 -4.19 -25.76
CA ASN A 175 -7.40 -5.20 -24.78
C ASN A 175 -6.56 -4.60 -23.65
N VAL A 176 -5.86 -3.50 -23.92
CA VAL A 176 -4.92 -2.89 -22.96
C VAL A 176 -5.64 -2.24 -21.77
N ARG A 177 -6.81 -1.64 -22.03
CA ARG A 177 -7.64 -1.04 -20.96
C ARG A 177 -8.28 -2.12 -20.09
N GLU A 178 -8.79 -3.17 -20.72
CA GLU A 178 -9.40 -4.32 -20.04
C GLU A 178 -8.37 -5.07 -19.19
N ALA A 179 -7.19 -5.38 -19.76
CA ALA A 179 -6.11 -6.03 -19.02
C ALA A 179 -5.64 -5.22 -17.79
N HIS A 180 -5.65 -3.88 -17.89
CA HIS A 180 -5.33 -3.05 -16.73
C HIS A 180 -6.42 -3.14 -15.66
N GLN A 181 -7.70 -3.10 -16.03
CA GLN A 181 -8.80 -3.26 -15.09
C GLN A 181 -8.74 -4.63 -14.39
N ASP A 182 -8.47 -5.70 -15.13
CA ASP A 182 -8.34 -7.05 -14.58
C ASP A 182 -7.17 -7.17 -13.60
N CYS A 183 -6.02 -6.54 -13.93
CA CYS A 183 -4.89 -6.44 -13.02
C CYS A 183 -5.29 -5.76 -11.70
N VAL A 184 -6.00 -4.62 -11.77
CA VAL A 184 -6.42 -3.87 -10.59
C VAL A 184 -7.41 -4.68 -9.75
N LYS A 185 -8.43 -5.27 -10.38
CA LYS A 185 -9.41 -6.13 -9.69
C LYS A 185 -8.74 -7.30 -8.98
N THR A 186 -7.84 -7.99 -9.67
CA THR A 186 -7.12 -9.15 -9.12
C THR A 186 -6.26 -8.74 -7.92
N LYS A 187 -5.54 -7.62 -8.01
CA LYS A 187 -4.71 -7.12 -6.90
C LYS A 187 -5.55 -6.70 -5.71
N ALA A 188 -6.61 -5.92 -5.93
CA ALA A 188 -7.50 -5.50 -4.86
C ALA A 188 -8.18 -6.69 -4.17
N LEU A 189 -8.65 -7.68 -4.94
CA LEU A 189 -9.22 -8.91 -4.39
C LEU A 189 -8.23 -9.65 -3.47
N HIS A 190 -6.97 -9.79 -3.89
CA HIS A 190 -5.95 -10.44 -3.07
C HIS A 190 -5.66 -9.67 -1.78
N SER A 191 -5.57 -8.34 -1.82
CA SER A 191 -5.36 -7.53 -0.62
C SER A 191 -6.54 -7.65 0.36
N VAL A 192 -7.77 -7.57 -0.14
CA VAL A 192 -8.99 -7.73 0.68
C VAL A 192 -9.00 -9.09 1.39
N LEU A 193 -8.71 -10.17 0.64
CA LEU A 193 -8.67 -11.53 1.18
C LEU A 193 -7.53 -11.75 2.19
N ALA A 194 -6.41 -11.03 2.05
CA ALA A 194 -5.29 -11.11 2.98
C ALA A 194 -5.61 -10.43 4.33
N VAL A 195 -6.40 -9.35 4.30
CA VAL A 195 -6.66 -8.50 5.48
C VAL A 195 -7.99 -8.83 6.16
N ARG A 196 -8.95 -9.44 5.46
CA ARG A 196 -10.30 -9.76 5.97
C ARG A 196 -10.61 -11.24 5.85
N LYS A 197 -11.16 -11.81 6.92
CA LYS A 197 -11.76 -13.15 6.92
C LYS A 197 -13.15 -13.10 6.29
N VAL A 198 -13.19 -12.94 4.97
CA VAL A 198 -14.42 -12.92 4.16
C VAL A 198 -14.37 -14.03 3.12
N SER A 199 -15.52 -14.42 2.60
CA SER A 199 -15.53 -15.38 1.50
C SER A 199 -14.95 -14.75 0.23
N LYS A 200 -14.37 -15.57 -0.65
CA LYS A 200 -13.89 -15.08 -1.95
C LYS A 200 -15.00 -14.41 -2.77
N GLN A 201 -16.23 -14.95 -2.71
CA GLN A 201 -17.36 -14.37 -3.42
C GLN A 201 -17.72 -12.98 -2.87
N GLU A 202 -17.80 -12.84 -1.56
CA GLU A 202 -18.08 -11.56 -0.91
C GLU A 202 -17.03 -10.49 -1.26
N ALA A 203 -15.75 -10.88 -1.30
CA ALA A 203 -14.67 -9.97 -1.70
C ALA A 203 -14.77 -9.58 -3.19
N ILE A 204 -15.14 -10.52 -4.09
CA ILE A 204 -15.40 -10.21 -5.50
C ILE A 204 -16.56 -9.22 -5.62
N ASP A 205 -17.66 -9.48 -4.94
CA ASP A 205 -18.87 -8.65 -4.99
C ASP A 205 -18.60 -7.24 -4.47
N ALA A 206 -17.79 -7.09 -3.41
CA ALA A 206 -17.37 -5.79 -2.89
C ALA A 206 -16.48 -5.03 -3.89
N VAL A 207 -15.47 -5.70 -4.46
CA VAL A 207 -14.59 -5.12 -5.48
C VAL A 207 -15.39 -4.64 -6.68
N GLU A 208 -16.24 -5.48 -7.27
CA GLU A 208 -17.05 -5.13 -8.44
C GLU A 208 -18.02 -3.97 -8.16
N ARG A 209 -18.62 -3.95 -6.96
CA ARG A 209 -19.58 -2.90 -6.56
C ARG A 209 -18.94 -1.51 -6.52
N VAL A 210 -17.72 -1.39 -5.99
CA VAL A 210 -17.05 -0.10 -5.84
C VAL A 210 -16.13 0.25 -7.01
N PHE A 211 -15.80 -0.72 -7.87
CA PHE A 211 -14.84 -0.58 -8.96
C PHE A 211 -15.08 0.64 -9.87
N PRO A 212 -16.29 0.90 -10.40
CA PRO A 212 -16.49 2.00 -11.34
C PRO A 212 -16.12 3.37 -10.75
N LYS A 213 -16.40 3.57 -9.46
CA LYS A 213 -16.09 4.82 -8.75
C LYS A 213 -14.59 4.89 -8.41
N CYS A 214 -14.07 3.85 -7.77
CA CYS A 214 -12.71 3.88 -7.21
C CYS A 214 -11.62 3.76 -8.28
N TYR A 215 -11.90 3.10 -9.40
CA TYR A 215 -10.98 3.01 -10.54
C TYR A 215 -10.89 4.31 -11.36
N ALA A 216 -11.97 5.11 -11.35
CA ALA A 216 -12.03 6.40 -12.03
C ALA A 216 -11.34 7.52 -11.25
N ASP A 217 -11.26 7.38 -9.92
CA ASP A 217 -10.51 8.29 -9.06
C ASP A 217 -9.00 8.08 -9.25
N LEU A 218 -8.32 9.17 -9.61
CA LEU A 218 -6.88 9.17 -9.84
C LEU A 218 -6.10 9.97 -8.80
N GLU A 219 -6.76 10.54 -7.80
CA GLU A 219 -6.08 11.28 -6.75
C GLU A 219 -5.27 10.35 -5.83
N PRO A 220 -4.14 10.82 -5.29
CA PRO A 220 -3.54 12.15 -5.49
C PRO A 220 -2.57 12.24 -6.67
N ILE A 221 -2.28 11.14 -7.38
CA ILE A 221 -1.26 11.13 -8.45
C ILE A 221 -1.77 11.82 -9.73
N GLY A 222 -3.07 11.82 -9.97
CA GLY A 222 -3.73 12.44 -11.13
C GLY A 222 -3.58 11.67 -12.45
N ARG A 223 -2.81 10.58 -12.46
CA ARG A 223 -2.53 9.77 -13.66
C ARG A 223 -2.11 8.34 -13.35
N ARG A 224 -2.35 7.43 -14.30
CA ARG A 224 -1.83 6.07 -14.26
C ARG A 224 -0.40 6.05 -14.79
N ILE A 225 0.55 5.59 -13.99
CA ILE A 225 1.98 5.67 -14.28
C ILE A 225 2.42 4.52 -15.19
N ARG A 226 2.93 4.85 -16.38
CA ARG A 226 3.55 3.84 -17.26
C ARG A 226 4.99 3.61 -16.86
N ARG A 227 5.40 2.34 -16.81
CA ARG A 227 6.82 1.96 -16.64
C ARG A 227 7.67 2.56 -17.76
N ASN A 228 8.93 2.88 -17.45
CA ASN A 228 9.91 3.44 -18.39
C ASN A 228 9.42 4.70 -19.14
N SER A 229 8.64 5.55 -18.46
CA SER A 229 8.11 6.80 -19.01
C SER A 229 8.44 7.98 -18.12
N THR A 230 8.21 9.20 -18.62
CA THR A 230 8.32 10.43 -17.83
C THR A 230 7.07 10.72 -16.99
N ASP A 231 6.10 9.79 -16.93
CA ASP A 231 4.81 10.02 -16.29
C ASP A 231 4.96 10.33 -14.78
N MET A 232 5.94 9.75 -14.09
CA MET A 232 6.24 10.08 -12.69
C MET A 232 6.63 11.55 -12.49
N HIS A 233 7.51 12.06 -13.35
CA HIS A 233 7.94 13.46 -13.29
C HIS A 233 6.78 14.40 -13.65
N LYS A 234 5.98 14.05 -14.65
CA LYS A 234 4.80 14.84 -15.02
C LYS A 234 3.76 14.89 -13.90
N ALA A 235 3.48 13.76 -13.23
CA ALA A 235 2.59 13.74 -12.06
C ALA A 235 3.07 14.71 -10.98
N TYR A 236 4.38 14.68 -10.68
CA TYR A 236 4.98 15.59 -9.69
C TYR A 236 4.82 17.05 -10.09
N MET A 237 5.12 17.41 -11.35
CA MET A 237 4.97 18.78 -11.86
C MET A 237 3.51 19.26 -11.91
N GLU A 238 2.56 18.34 -11.95
CA GLU A 238 1.12 18.64 -11.94
C GLU A 238 0.53 18.73 -10.53
N GLY A 239 1.27 18.32 -9.50
CA GLY A 239 0.86 18.41 -8.09
C GLY A 239 0.27 19.77 -7.70
N PRO A 240 0.89 20.90 -8.09
CA PRO A 240 0.33 22.23 -7.81
C PRO A 240 -1.06 22.48 -8.43
N TYR A 241 -1.42 21.84 -9.55
CA TYR A 241 -2.76 21.97 -10.13
C TYR A 241 -3.85 21.32 -9.27
N TYR A 242 -3.47 20.40 -8.39
CA TYR A 242 -4.35 19.80 -7.38
C TYR A 242 -4.27 20.52 -6.03
N GLY A 243 -3.55 21.63 -5.95
CA GLY A 243 -3.35 22.38 -4.70
C GLY A 243 -2.30 21.76 -3.76
N TYR A 244 -1.44 20.88 -4.28
CA TYR A 244 -0.40 20.25 -3.46
C TYR A 244 0.87 21.10 -3.41
N ASP A 245 1.32 21.38 -2.19
CA ASP A 245 2.63 21.97 -1.90
C ASP A 245 3.71 20.89 -1.98
N VAL A 246 4.39 20.83 -3.13
CA VAL A 246 5.38 19.82 -3.48
C VAL A 246 6.83 20.32 -3.39
N ASP A 247 7.02 21.55 -2.92
CA ASP A 247 8.31 22.24 -2.76
C ASP A 247 8.94 22.03 -1.36
#